data_AF-A0A2D6WTL1-F1
#
_entry.id   AF-A0A2D6WTL1-F1
#
_cell.length_a   1.000
_cell.length_b   1.000
_cell.length_c   1.000
_cell.angle_alpha   90.00
_cell.angle_beta   90.00
_cell.angle_gamma   90.00
#
_symmetry.space_group_name_H-M   'P 1'
#
loop_
_entity.id
_entity.type
_entity.pdbx_description
1 polymer ?
#
loop_
_entity_poly.entity_id
_entity_poly.type
_entity_poly.pdbx_seq_one_letter_code
_entity_poly.pdbx_strand_id
1 'polypeptide(L)'
;MGRSVPPWRTRVEHELQHLAPYRRALSSVDCAAFDALLDAVRERRAAGGMLPAVNTWQPTVLSMMVGLMVQINQLSERIQALEERHRHD
;
A
#
# COMPACT_ATOMS: atom_id res chain seq x y z
N MET A 1 27.82 -15.80 16.63
CA MET A 1 27.33 -14.41 16.51
C MET A 1 26.22 -14.39 15.47
N GLY A 2 24.96 -14.49 15.88
CA GLY A 2 23.81 -14.58 14.97
C GLY A 2 23.65 -13.28 14.18
N ARG A 3 23.52 -13.38 12.86
CA ARG A 3 23.30 -12.23 11.97
C ARG A 3 22.05 -11.48 12.42
N SER A 4 22.18 -10.21 12.80
CA SER A 4 21.04 -9.35 13.13
C SER A 4 20.05 -9.34 11.96
N VAL A 5 18.76 -9.53 12.25
CA VAL A 5 17.70 -9.47 11.24
C VAL A 5 17.62 -8.04 10.70
N PRO A 6 17.68 -7.84 9.36
CA PRO A 6 17.59 -6.50 8.79
C PRO A 6 16.29 -5.80 9.19
N PRO A 7 16.30 -4.48 9.39
CA PRO A 7 15.11 -3.70 9.69
C PRO A 7 13.99 -3.98 8.68
N TRP A 8 12.74 -3.98 9.16
CA TRP A 8 11.55 -4.18 8.33
C TRP A 8 11.55 -3.31 7.07
N ARG A 9 11.94 -2.04 7.20
CA ARG A 9 12.05 -1.09 6.07
C ARG A 9 12.95 -1.61 4.96
N THR A 10 14.11 -2.18 5.30
CA THR A 10 15.06 -2.72 4.32
C THR A 10 14.51 -3.96 3.63
N ARG A 11 13.84 -4.83 4.40
CA ARG A 11 13.23 -6.05 3.86
C ARG A 11 12.07 -5.75 2.90
N VAL A 12 11.19 -4.82 3.28
CA VAL A 12 10.08 -4.38 2.41
C VAL A 12 10.61 -3.77 1.13
N GLU A 13 11.55 -2.83 1.20
CA GLU A 13 12.02 -2.16 0.00
C GLU A 13 12.66 -3.15 -0.98
N HIS A 14 13.37 -4.16 -0.45
CA HIS A 14 13.87 -5.28 -1.26
C HIS A 14 12.74 -6.05 -1.95
N GLU A 15 11.66 -6.37 -1.25
CA GLU A 15 10.49 -7.01 -1.87
C GLU A 15 9.80 -6.11 -2.90
N LEU A 16 9.67 -4.81 -2.63
CA LEU A 16 9.06 -3.88 -3.59
C LEU A 16 9.91 -3.75 -4.86
N GLN A 17 11.24 -3.84 -4.75
CA GLN A 17 12.14 -3.86 -5.90
C GLN A 17 11.95 -5.10 -6.77
N HIS A 18 11.63 -6.26 -6.19
CA HIS A 18 11.31 -7.47 -6.96
C HIS A 18 10.04 -7.31 -7.82
N LEU A 19 9.17 -6.35 -7.50
CA LEU A 19 7.97 -6.06 -8.29
C LEU A 19 8.25 -5.15 -9.50
N ALA A 20 9.46 -4.61 -9.65
CA ALA A 20 9.80 -3.71 -10.74
C ALA A 20 9.53 -4.30 -12.15
N PRO A 21 9.81 -5.60 -12.44
CA PRO A 21 9.47 -6.20 -13.72
C PRO A 21 7.95 -6.26 -13.97
N TYR A 22 7.17 -6.58 -12.92
CA TYR A 22 5.71 -6.57 -13.00
C TYR A 22 5.19 -5.17 -13.32
N ARG A 23 5.67 -4.15 -12.59
CA ARG A 23 5.33 -2.74 -12.84
C ARG A 23 5.60 -2.34 -14.30
N ARG A 24 6.72 -2.77 -14.90
CA ARG A 24 7.05 -2.43 -16.29
C ARG A 24 6.12 -3.07 -17.33
N ALA A 25 5.45 -4.16 -16.98
CA ALA A 25 4.51 -4.86 -17.86
C ALA A 25 3.09 -4.25 -17.83
N LEU A 26 2.82 -3.33 -16.89
CA LEU A 26 1.51 -2.70 -16.72
C LEU A 26 1.29 -1.53 -17.70
N SER A 27 0.02 -1.22 -17.96
CA SER A 27 -0.35 0.02 -18.67
C SER A 27 0.02 1.25 -17.83
N SER A 28 0.01 2.45 -18.42
CA SER A 28 0.30 3.69 -17.67
C SER A 28 -0.69 3.95 -16.53
N VAL A 29 -1.96 3.62 -16.73
CA VAL A 29 -3.02 3.72 -15.71
C VAL A 29 -2.77 2.73 -14.58
N ASP A 30 -2.50 1.48 -14.92
CA ASP A 30 -2.23 0.44 -13.94
C ASP A 30 -0.92 0.68 -13.19
N CYS A 31 0.10 1.27 -13.83
CA CYS A 31 1.33 1.71 -13.17
C CYS A 31 1.05 2.72 -12.07
N ALA A 32 0.22 3.73 -12.34
CA ALA A 32 -0.11 4.76 -11.34
C ALA A 32 -0.88 4.15 -10.15
N ALA A 33 -1.84 3.26 -10.43
CA ALA A 33 -2.56 2.53 -9.38
C ALA A 33 -1.61 1.64 -8.56
N PHE A 34 -0.69 0.94 -9.23
CA PHE A 34 0.30 0.10 -8.59
C PHE A 34 1.28 0.90 -7.72
N ASP A 35 1.76 2.04 -8.19
CA ASP A 35 2.63 2.93 -7.42
C ASP A 35 1.94 3.43 -6.14
N ALA A 36 0.66 3.77 -6.22
CA ALA A 36 -0.13 4.15 -5.04
C ALA A 36 -0.23 3.00 -4.01
N LEU A 37 -0.29 1.74 -4.45
CA LEU A 37 -0.23 0.58 -3.55
C LEU A 37 1.13 0.46 -2.88
N LEU A 38 2.23 0.65 -3.62
CA LEU A 38 3.59 0.63 -3.07
C LEU A 38 3.78 1.73 -2.02
N ASP A 39 3.22 2.91 -2.25
CA ASP A 39 3.28 4.02 -1.31
C ASP A 39 2.47 3.76 -0.04
N ALA A 40 1.30 3.11 -0.15
CA ALA A 40 0.52 2.69 1.01
C ALA A 40 1.31 1.73 1.94
N VAL A 41 2.15 0.85 1.36
CA VAL A 41 3.07 -0.02 2.11
C VAL A 41 4.16 0.81 2.81
N ARG A 42 4.69 1.83 2.13
CA ARG A 42 5.72 2.73 2.67
C ARG A 42 5.20 3.64 3.78
N GLU A 43 3.94 4.04 3.74
CA GLU A 43 3.32 4.82 4.83
C GLU A 43 3.16 3.98 6.11
N ARG A 44 2.85 2.68 5.96
CA ARG A 44 2.54 1.76 7.06
C ARG A 44 3.77 0.99 7.56
N ARG A 45 4.97 1.55 7.35
CA ARG A 45 6.27 0.98 7.76
C ARG A 45 6.36 0.60 9.24
N ALA A 46 5.65 1.29 10.13
CA ALA A 46 5.66 0.96 11.56
C ALA A 46 4.88 -0.32 11.89
N ALA A 47 3.82 -0.62 11.13
CA ALA A 47 2.94 -1.76 11.41
C ALA A 47 3.56 -3.11 11.01
N GLY A 48 4.32 -3.15 9.92
CA GLY A 48 4.92 -4.40 9.45
C GLY A 48 6.11 -4.89 10.29
N GLY A 49 6.69 -4.03 11.14
CA GLY A 49 7.68 -4.44 12.15
C GLY A 49 7.10 -5.29 13.29
N MET A 50 5.77 -5.34 13.43
CA MET A 50 5.06 -6.08 14.48
C MET A 50 4.78 -7.55 14.11
N LEU A 51 4.92 -7.92 12.83
CA LEU A 51 4.69 -9.29 12.36
C LEU A 51 6.03 -10.06 12.32
N PRO A 52 6.12 -11.25 12.95
CA PRO A 52 7.35 -12.03 12.98
C PRO A 52 7.84 -12.37 11.56
N ALA A 53 9.16 -12.31 11.42
CA ALA A 53 9.93 -12.09 10.19
C ALA A 53 9.90 -13.22 9.12
N VAL A 54 8.95 -14.14 9.16
CA VAL A 54 8.97 -15.32 8.27
C VAL A 54 8.37 -15.02 6.89
N ASN A 55 7.45 -14.06 6.78
CA ASN A 55 6.85 -13.69 5.51
C ASN A 55 6.67 -12.17 5.38
N THR A 56 7.54 -11.51 4.60
CA THR A 56 7.47 -10.07 4.30
C THR A 56 6.30 -9.72 3.36
N TRP A 57 5.79 -10.70 2.61
CA TRP A 57 4.70 -10.48 1.66
C TRP A 57 3.35 -10.25 2.34
N GLN A 58 3.06 -10.99 3.41
CA GLN A 58 1.77 -10.88 4.11
C GLN A 58 1.51 -9.47 4.68
N PRO A 59 2.43 -8.83 5.44
CA PRO A 59 2.24 -7.44 5.88
C PRO A 59 2.22 -6.44 4.72
N THR A 60 2.93 -6.74 3.63
CA THR A 60 2.97 -5.89 2.42
C THR A 60 1.59 -5.86 1.76
N VAL A 61 1.00 -7.02 1.46
CA VAL A 61 -0.34 -7.12 0.88
C VAL A 61 -1.40 -6.52 1.80
N LEU A 62 -1.32 -6.79 3.11
CA LEU A 62 -2.24 -6.16 4.07
C LEU A 62 -2.16 -4.63 4.03
N SER A 63 -0.95 -4.07 3.95
CA SER A 63 -0.77 -2.62 3.85
C SER A 63 -1.34 -2.04 2.55
N MET A 64 -1.20 -2.77 1.43
CA MET A 64 -1.82 -2.41 0.15
C MET A 64 -3.36 -2.42 0.25
N MET A 65 -3.94 -3.47 0.82
CA MET A 65 -5.40 -3.59 1.01
C MET A 65 -5.95 -2.50 1.91
N VAL A 66 -5.25 -2.16 3.00
CA VAL A 66 -5.63 -1.03 3.86
C VAL A 66 -5.55 0.29 3.10
N GLY A 67 -4.53 0.49 2.26
CA GLY A 67 -4.43 1.65 1.38
C GLY A 67 -5.64 1.79 0.45
N LEU A 68 -6.06 0.69 -0.18
CA LEU A 68 -7.26 0.64 -1.03
C LEU A 68 -8.52 0.98 -0.24
N MET A 69 -8.71 0.39 0.93
CA MET A 69 -9.90 0.65 1.76
C MET A 69 -9.99 2.12 2.18
N VAL A 70 -8.86 2.75 2.51
CA VAL A 70 -8.80 4.18 2.81
C VAL A 70 -9.23 5.03 1.61
N GLN A 71 -8.73 4.71 0.41
CA GLN A 71 -9.13 5.44 -0.81
C GLN A 71 -10.62 5.27 -1.12
N ILE A 72 -11.15 4.05 -0.97
CA ILE A 72 -12.59 3.77 -1.16
C ILE A 72 -13.44 4.58 -0.19
N ASN A 73 -13.07 4.63 1.09
CA ASN A 73 -13.79 5.40 2.09
C ASN A 73 -13.75 6.91 1.77
N GLN A 74 -12.58 7.45 1.41
CA GLN A 74 -12.44 8.87 1.04
C GLN A 74 -13.28 9.24 -0.19
N LEU A 75 -13.31 8.37 -1.20
CA LEU A 75 -14.16 8.55 -2.38
C LEU A 75 -15.65 8.49 -1.99
N SER A 76 -16.03 7.56 -1.14
CA SER A 76 -17.41 7.39 -0.69
C SER A 76 -17.90 8.60 0.10
N GLU A 77 -17.10 9.10 1.05
CA GLU A 77 -17.38 10.33 1.81
C GLU A 77 -17.51 11.55 0.90
N ARG A 78 -16.63 11.65 -0.12
CA ARG A 78 -16.64 12.76 -1.06
C ARG A 78 -17.86 12.74 -1.98
N ILE A 79 -18.32 11.55 -2.39
CA ILE A 79 -19.56 11.39 -3.15
C ILE A 79 -20.75 11.80 -2.28
N GLN A 80 -20.85 11.29 -1.05
CA GLN A 80 -21.93 11.66 -0.12
C GLN A 80 -22.00 13.18 0.10
N ALA A 81 -20.85 13.83 0.32
CA ALA A 81 -20.78 15.28 0.50
C ALA A 81 -21.23 16.08 -0.75
N LEU A 82 -20.98 15.54 -1.96
CA LEU A 82 -21.44 16.17 -3.20
C LEU A 82 -22.94 15.98 -3.42
N GLU A 83 -23.47 14.78 -3.12
CA GLU A 83 -24.89 14.49 -3.20
C GLU A 83 -25.71 15.31 -2.19
N GLU A 84 -25.19 15.52 -0.98
CA GLU A 84 -25.82 16.36 0.04
C GLU A 84 -25.91 17.83 -0.41
N ARG A 85 -24.84 18.37 -1.00
CA ARG A 85 -24.83 19.75 -1.54
C ARG A 85 -25.84 19.91 -2.67
N HIS A 86 -25.88 18.96 -3.62
CA HIS A 86 -26.82 19.02 -4.73
C HIS A 86 -28.29 18.88 -4.31
N ARG A 87 -28.57 18.27 -3.14
CA ARG A 87 -29.93 18.18 -2.59
C ARG A 87 -30.41 19.49 -1.94
N HIS A 88 -29.49 20.39 -1.58
CA HIS A 88 -29.79 21.65 -0.91
C HIS A 88 -29.79 22.87 -1.85
N ASP A 89 -29.43 22.67 -3.12
CA ASP A 89 -29.59 23.63 -4.23
C ASP A 89 -30.93 23.41 -4.96
#